data_AF-A0A520CMF3-F1
#
_entry.id   AF-A0A520CMF3-F1
#
_cell.length_a   1.000
_cell.length_b   1.000
_cell.length_c   1.000
_cell.angle_alpha   90.00
_cell.angle_beta   90.00
_cell.angle_gamma   90.00
#
_symmetry.space_group_name_H-M   'P 1'
#
loop_
_entity.id
_entity.type
_entity.pdbx_description
1 polymer ?
#
loop_
_entity_poly.entity_id
_entity_poly.type
_entity_poly.pdbx_seq_one_letter_code
_entity_poly.pdbx_strand_id
1 'polypeptide(L)'
;MKKHFLIALVCCFFALLGCEVEKDFIEQSSNDQKYKVKKISFAEFKSNQNAFQKLKETWSKKNTDLKYKGVYNEDYGVFIDTTTVIVIDNGEKHSITFQILDEGVSNKIENLVLSSKGNGEYIAYITKYLLTEQEIKALKEGQKIGDKYPATITKVENNSTINVSQSDGCVNYYYETSSYCRDSNGEVIVSGGYLGDGCAGTSWTITTLIIDISPGCGGSSPGSGYGGPSSGNGGDGGDGGNGGGSGGGSSGSSPGNSGNPSNGNGNPGHDDPVFTTPVLNSNASKDFVLGMSAEQRNWWDNEASEQVKTAIKNYIDQHPNKEVAFNFAEEMIDFYIEEDINEEDDLKNKIKQAIANGITSTAEFTHKIFKKLSNLAQEYPSSKSYINNLLETINDAVATVTNTNPQTCTFADLFNMWLFELGPNPININGSNAASINQLKNQEGVNQARNIAQLKSQNGDFSNTNHSWTYGQGEFYDGISNGNFVTAFLGSYSVKVTISSTSNGYQLNFQVTNTSSWDSATRFRIDNDGDGVHDGVFPNTDRNNNNDLSTGGNFT
;
A
#
# COMPACT_ATOMS: atom_id res chain seq x y z
N MET A 1 -32.60 3.90 53.47
CA MET A 1 -31.34 4.40 54.08
C MET A 1 -30.05 3.79 53.51
N LYS A 2 -30.02 2.53 53.05
CA LYS A 2 -28.76 1.91 52.55
C LYS A 2 -28.31 2.30 51.12
N LYS A 3 -29.20 2.82 50.26
CA LYS A 3 -28.84 3.21 48.87
C LYS A 3 -28.18 4.59 48.75
N HIS A 4 -28.42 5.52 49.67
CA HIS A 4 -27.76 6.83 49.66
C HIS A 4 -26.38 6.83 50.32
N PHE A 5 -26.11 5.85 51.20
CA PHE A 5 -24.78 5.68 51.81
C PHE A 5 -23.76 5.12 50.82
N LEU A 6 -24.19 4.27 49.87
CA LEU A 6 -23.30 3.70 48.85
C LEU A 6 -22.87 4.74 47.79
N ILE A 7 -23.77 5.67 47.43
CA ILE A 7 -23.47 6.74 46.45
C ILE A 7 -22.54 7.79 47.06
N ALA A 8 -22.69 8.12 48.35
CA ALA A 8 -21.78 9.01 49.04
C ALA A 8 -20.35 8.42 49.19
N LEU A 9 -20.24 7.09 49.32
CA LEU A 9 -18.94 6.42 49.47
C LEU A 9 -18.18 6.31 48.14
N VAL A 10 -18.89 6.23 47.01
CA VAL A 10 -18.28 6.18 45.66
C VAL A 10 -17.86 7.58 45.19
N CYS A 11 -18.58 8.65 45.56
CA CYS A 11 -18.18 10.02 45.24
C CYS A 11 -16.97 10.53 46.05
N CYS A 12 -16.75 10.02 47.28
CA CYS A 12 -15.53 10.34 48.04
C CYS A 12 -14.26 9.65 47.51
N PHE A 13 -14.39 8.56 46.75
CA PHE A 13 -13.23 7.85 46.20
C PHE A 13 -12.63 8.52 44.96
N PHE A 14 -13.41 9.35 44.24
CA PHE A 14 -12.92 10.12 43.09
C PHE A 14 -12.25 11.46 43.47
N ALA A 15 -12.35 11.90 44.72
CA ALA A 15 -11.75 13.14 45.20
C ALA A 15 -10.32 12.99 45.76
N LEU A 16 -9.79 11.75 45.83
CA LEU A 16 -8.45 11.44 46.38
C LEU A 16 -7.43 11.02 45.32
N LEU A 17 -7.75 11.13 44.03
CA LEU A 17 -6.82 10.85 42.92
C LEU A 17 -6.32 12.13 42.22
N GLY A 18 -6.34 13.26 42.93
CA GLY A 18 -5.80 14.54 42.45
C GLY A 18 -4.40 14.83 42.99
N CYS A 19 -3.42 14.91 42.08
CA CYS A 19 -2.11 15.56 42.19
C CYS A 19 -1.32 15.41 43.50
N GLU A 20 -0.43 14.41 43.55
CA GLU A 20 0.90 14.69 44.08
C GLU A 20 1.73 15.29 42.95
N VAL A 21 2.03 16.58 43.08
CA VAL A 21 3.16 17.20 42.39
C VAL A 21 4.39 16.75 43.18
N GLU A 22 5.06 15.69 42.73
CA GLU A 22 6.45 15.44 43.09
C GLU A 22 7.26 16.61 42.54
N LYS A 23 7.61 17.55 43.43
CA LYS A 23 8.71 18.49 43.20
C LYS A 23 10.00 17.70 43.34
N ASP A 24 10.34 16.94 42.31
CA ASP A 24 11.72 16.53 42.12
C ASP A 24 12.53 17.78 41.80
N PHE A 25 13.41 18.11 42.74
CA PHE A 25 14.54 19.00 42.53
C PHE A 25 15.34 18.47 41.34
N ILE A 26 15.16 19.07 40.17
CA ILE A 26 16.20 19.01 39.13
C ILE A 26 17.35 19.84 39.67
N GLU A 27 18.37 19.16 40.20
CA GLU A 27 19.73 19.69 40.18
C GLU A 27 20.01 20.12 38.74
N GLN A 28 20.13 21.42 38.52
CA GLN A 28 20.82 21.96 37.34
C GLN A 28 22.28 21.49 37.40
N SER A 29 22.52 20.25 36.98
CA SER A 29 23.81 19.88 36.46
C SER A 29 23.94 20.60 35.12
N SER A 30 24.77 21.63 35.10
CA SER A 30 25.29 22.20 33.86
C SER A 30 26.18 21.14 33.20
N ASN A 31 25.57 20.14 32.56
CA ASN A 31 26.26 19.36 31.55
C ASN A 31 26.33 20.24 30.31
N ASP A 32 27.52 20.73 29.99
CA ASP A 32 27.80 21.26 28.66
C ASP A 32 27.43 20.15 27.65
N GLN A 33 26.28 20.29 26.99
CA GLN A 33 25.83 19.34 25.98
C GLN A 33 26.86 19.33 24.85
N LYS A 34 27.64 18.24 24.75
CA LYS A 34 28.67 18.05 23.71
C LYS A 34 28.10 18.16 22.30
N TYR A 35 26.81 17.83 22.11
CA TYR A 35 26.13 17.86 20.84
C TYR A 35 24.80 18.61 20.92
N LYS A 36 24.44 19.30 19.84
CA LYS A 36 23.13 19.90 19.60
C LYS A 36 22.48 19.19 18.43
N VAL A 37 21.27 18.69 18.63
CA VAL A 37 20.48 18.05 17.57
C VAL A 37 19.34 18.98 17.17
N LYS A 38 19.13 19.13 15.86
CA LYS A 38 18.02 19.91 15.30
C LYS A 38 17.37 19.16 14.15
N LYS A 39 16.04 19.11 14.15
CA LYS A 39 15.27 18.76 12.96
C LYS A 39 15.02 20.03 12.15
N ILE A 40 15.42 20.05 10.88
CA ILE A 40 15.23 21.20 9.99
C ILE A 40 14.34 20.84 8.80
N SER A 41 13.71 21.85 8.20
CA SER A 41 12.97 21.66 6.95
C SER A 41 13.92 21.53 5.75
N PHE A 42 13.46 20.92 4.66
CA PHE A 42 14.25 20.88 3.42
C PHE A 42 14.50 22.27 2.83
N ALA A 43 13.55 23.19 3.00
CA ALA A 43 13.72 24.58 2.57
C ALA A 43 14.86 25.26 3.34
N GLU A 44 14.94 25.04 4.65
CA GLU A 44 16.03 25.50 5.50
C GLU A 44 17.35 24.84 5.10
N PHE A 45 17.37 23.53 4.86
CA PHE A 45 18.56 22.84 4.36
C PHE A 45 19.10 23.45 3.06
N LYS A 46 18.23 23.78 2.09
CA LYS A 46 18.63 24.40 0.82
C LYS A 46 19.34 25.75 0.98
N SER A 47 19.13 26.44 2.11
CA SER A 47 19.83 27.70 2.40
C SER A 47 21.33 27.49 2.63
N ASN A 48 21.74 26.27 3.04
CA ASN A 48 23.14 25.88 3.11
C ASN A 48 23.65 25.47 1.73
N GLN A 49 24.16 26.45 0.98
CA GLN A 49 24.59 26.26 -0.41
C GLN A 49 25.66 25.18 -0.56
N ASN A 50 26.62 25.07 0.37
CA ASN A 50 27.69 24.09 0.30
C ASN A 50 27.18 22.67 0.53
N ALA A 51 26.30 22.48 1.52
CA ALA A 51 25.70 21.16 1.79
C ALA A 51 24.77 20.74 0.66
N PHE A 52 23.97 21.68 0.14
CA PHE A 52 23.08 21.42 -0.98
C PHE A 52 23.85 21.13 -2.27
N GLN A 53 24.93 21.85 -2.54
CA GLN A 53 25.82 21.58 -3.66
C GLN A 53 26.50 20.22 -3.50
N LYS A 54 26.97 19.87 -2.30
CA LYS A 54 27.55 18.56 -2.05
C LYS A 54 26.54 17.45 -2.28
N LEU A 55 25.30 17.64 -1.81
CA LEU A 55 24.22 16.73 -2.09
C LEU A 55 24.14 16.52 -3.60
N LYS A 56 24.02 17.58 -4.41
CA LYS A 56 23.99 17.48 -5.88
C LYS A 56 25.18 16.70 -6.48
N GLU A 57 26.40 17.00 -6.06
CA GLU A 57 27.63 16.37 -6.59
C GLU A 57 27.75 14.89 -6.27
N THR A 58 27.22 14.49 -5.11
CA THR A 58 27.20 13.10 -4.64
C THR A 58 26.43 12.20 -5.63
N TRP A 59 25.55 12.79 -6.45
CA TRP A 59 24.69 12.11 -7.41
C TRP A 59 25.23 12.09 -8.84
N SER A 60 26.07 13.05 -9.25
CA SER A 60 26.63 13.09 -10.62
C SER A 60 27.74 12.05 -10.87
N LYS A 61 28.13 11.25 -9.88
CA LYS A 61 29.33 10.38 -9.92
C LYS A 61 29.08 8.86 -9.89
N LYS A 62 27.84 8.35 -9.94
CA LYS A 62 27.59 6.89 -9.93
C LYS A 62 27.26 6.28 -11.30
N ASN A 63 28.13 5.36 -11.73
CA ASN A 63 27.89 4.35 -12.77
C ASN A 63 26.93 3.25 -12.25
N THR A 64 25.78 3.11 -12.92
CA THR A 64 25.09 1.90 -13.41
C THR A 64 24.76 0.65 -12.57
N ASP A 65 24.91 0.57 -11.24
CA ASP A 65 24.53 -0.68 -10.49
C ASP A 65 23.59 -0.53 -9.27
N LEU A 66 22.75 0.49 -9.21
CA LEU A 66 21.69 0.59 -8.18
C LEU A 66 20.30 0.66 -8.83
N LYS A 67 19.52 -0.42 -8.70
CA LYS A 67 18.14 -0.54 -9.18
C LYS A 67 17.15 -0.37 -8.03
N TYR A 68 16.71 0.84 -7.67
CA TYR A 68 15.56 1.03 -6.75
C TYR A 68 14.78 2.33 -7.08
N LYS A 69 13.44 2.27 -7.09
CA LYS A 69 12.51 3.39 -7.39
C LYS A 69 11.96 4.04 -6.10
N GLY A 70 11.21 5.12 -6.26
CA GLY A 70 10.67 6.07 -5.28
C GLY A 70 10.38 7.41 -5.99
N VAL A 71 10.02 8.51 -5.32
CA VAL A 71 9.66 9.80 -5.99
C VAL A 71 10.80 10.43 -6.80
N TYR A 72 10.83 10.14 -8.10
CA TYR A 72 11.85 10.58 -9.07
C TYR A 72 11.93 12.11 -9.11
N ASN A 73 12.96 12.67 -8.46
CA ASN A 73 13.36 14.03 -8.73
C ASN A 73 14.34 14.00 -9.90
N GLU A 74 13.87 14.41 -11.08
CA GLU A 74 14.61 14.36 -12.35
C GLU A 74 15.99 15.03 -12.26
N ASP A 75 16.18 15.94 -11.32
CA ASP A 75 17.43 16.68 -11.12
C ASP A 75 18.50 15.91 -10.31
N TYR A 76 18.17 14.86 -9.52
CA TYR A 76 19.05 14.39 -8.42
C TYR A 76 19.24 12.87 -8.22
N GLY A 77 18.66 11.97 -9.03
CA GLY A 77 19.18 10.59 -9.19
C GLY A 77 19.09 9.57 -8.03
N VAL A 78 18.22 9.76 -7.03
CA VAL A 78 17.90 8.83 -5.90
C VAL A 78 16.65 9.26 -5.11
N PHE A 79 16.16 8.39 -4.22
CA PHE A 79 15.13 8.67 -3.22
C PHE A 79 15.72 8.92 -1.84
N ILE A 80 15.81 10.19 -1.47
CA ILE A 80 16.02 10.59 -0.09
C ILE A 80 14.73 11.15 0.48
N ASP A 81 14.45 10.88 1.74
CA ASP A 81 13.40 11.58 2.44
C ASP A 81 13.85 13.01 2.75
N THR A 82 13.08 13.98 2.26
CA THR A 82 13.30 15.40 2.54
C THR A 82 12.41 15.92 3.66
N THR A 83 11.51 15.11 4.20
CA THR A 83 10.60 15.52 5.28
C THR A 83 11.27 15.49 6.65
N THR A 84 12.22 14.58 6.87
CA THR A 84 13.02 14.50 8.10
C THR A 84 14.50 14.68 7.79
N VAL A 85 15.00 15.89 8.05
CA VAL A 85 16.42 16.23 7.96
C VAL A 85 16.95 16.48 9.38
N ILE A 86 17.90 15.66 9.82
CA ILE A 86 18.51 15.80 11.15
C ILE A 86 19.90 16.42 11.04
N VAL A 87 20.14 17.49 11.79
CA VAL A 87 21.45 18.13 11.93
C VAL A 87 22.01 17.83 13.32
N ILE A 88 23.25 17.36 13.37
CA ILE A 88 24.01 17.14 14.61
C ILE A 88 25.19 18.10 14.59
N ASP A 89 25.36 18.91 15.61
CA ASP A 89 26.40 19.95 15.72
C ASP A 89 27.15 19.81 17.05
N ASN A 90 28.48 19.82 17.03
CA ASN A 90 29.32 19.75 18.23
C ASN A 90 30.09 21.04 18.55
N GLY A 91 29.78 22.13 17.86
CA GLY A 91 30.44 23.44 17.99
C GLY A 91 31.61 23.65 17.02
N GLU A 92 32.29 22.57 16.59
CA GLU A 92 33.42 22.64 15.64
C GLU A 92 33.05 22.09 14.25
N LYS A 93 32.20 21.08 14.23
CA LYS A 93 31.73 20.36 13.04
C LYS A 93 30.26 20.00 13.22
N HIS A 94 29.57 19.87 12.10
CA HIS A 94 28.22 19.32 12.04
C HIS A 94 28.04 18.29 10.94
N SER A 95 27.02 17.46 11.08
CA SER A 95 26.56 16.54 10.05
C SER A 95 25.07 16.74 9.75
N ILE A 96 24.68 16.39 8.53
CA ILE A 96 23.30 16.46 8.06
C ILE A 96 22.91 15.07 7.56
N THR A 97 21.87 14.49 8.15
CA THR A 97 21.47 13.10 7.88
C THR A 97 20.08 13.05 7.25
N PHE A 98 19.97 12.28 6.17
CA PHE A 98 18.74 11.98 5.44
C PHE A 98 18.50 10.48 5.45
N GLN A 99 17.24 10.07 5.51
CA GLN A 99 16.91 8.68 5.17
C GLN A 99 17.02 8.47 3.66
N ILE A 100 17.64 7.37 3.24
CA ILE A 100 17.53 6.85 1.88
C ILE A 100 16.32 5.92 1.85
N LEU A 101 15.38 6.20 0.94
CA LEU A 101 14.19 5.39 0.74
C LEU A 101 14.56 4.20 -0.16
N ASP A 102 14.56 3.01 0.41
CA ASP A 102 14.65 1.74 -0.32
C ASP A 102 13.23 1.17 -0.48
N GLU A 103 12.89 0.75 -1.70
CA GLU A 103 11.65 0.04 -2.03
C GLU A 103 11.64 -1.40 -1.54
N GLY A 104 12.82 -1.97 -1.25
CA GLY A 104 12.94 -3.26 -0.60
C GLY A 104 12.55 -3.20 0.87
N VAL A 105 11.61 -4.05 1.29
CA VAL A 105 11.31 -4.24 2.71
C VAL A 105 12.49 -4.94 3.36
N SER A 106 13.30 -4.18 4.09
CA SER A 106 14.32 -4.75 4.93
C SER A 106 14.34 -4.05 6.28
N ASN A 107 14.77 -4.78 7.30
CA ASN A 107 15.13 -4.21 8.60
C ASN A 107 16.43 -3.37 8.55
N LYS A 108 16.90 -3.06 7.33
CA LYS A 108 18.05 -2.23 7.08
C LYS A 108 17.59 -0.81 6.84
N ILE A 109 18.16 0.12 7.60
CA ILE A 109 17.97 1.55 7.34
C ILE A 109 19.25 2.05 6.71
N GLU A 110 19.11 2.69 5.56
CA GLU A 110 20.20 3.40 4.91
C GLU A 110 20.01 4.90 5.11
N ASN A 111 21.07 5.59 5.52
CA ASN A 111 21.06 7.03 5.65
C ASN A 111 22.18 7.64 4.84
N LEU A 112 21.90 8.78 4.22
CA LEU A 112 22.91 9.66 3.65
C LEU A 112 23.33 10.67 4.71
N VAL A 113 24.62 10.71 5.01
CA VAL A 113 25.21 11.62 5.98
C VAL A 113 26.17 12.56 5.25
N LEU A 114 25.90 13.85 5.32
CA LEU A 114 26.82 14.89 4.86
C LEU A 114 27.61 15.39 6.07
N SER A 115 28.87 15.01 6.18
CA SER A 115 29.78 15.46 7.25
C SER A 115 30.53 16.71 6.82
N SER A 116 30.47 17.77 7.61
CA SER A 116 31.19 19.01 7.34
C SER A 116 32.70 18.87 7.60
N LYS A 117 33.48 19.57 6.79
CA LYS A 117 34.91 19.77 6.97
C LYS A 117 35.18 21.14 7.61
N GLY A 118 36.36 21.31 8.20
CA GLY A 118 36.78 22.59 8.80
C GLY A 118 36.86 23.78 7.83
N ASN A 119 36.84 23.54 6.51
CA ASN A 119 36.78 24.58 5.47
C ASN A 119 35.36 24.90 4.98
N GLY A 120 34.32 24.32 5.59
CA GLY A 120 32.92 24.52 5.20
C GLY A 120 32.45 23.68 4.00
N GLU A 121 33.31 22.83 3.43
CA GLU A 121 32.91 21.79 2.46
C GLU A 121 32.28 20.59 3.18
N TYR A 122 31.74 19.66 2.40
CA TYR A 122 31.13 18.43 2.90
C TYR A 122 31.71 17.18 2.24
N ILE A 123 31.68 16.08 3.00
CA ILE A 123 31.91 14.71 2.51
C ILE A 123 30.64 13.90 2.72
N ALA A 124 30.30 13.07 1.73
CA ALA A 124 29.08 12.28 1.77
C ALA A 124 29.35 10.81 2.13
N TYR A 125 28.55 10.28 3.05
CA TYR A 125 28.60 8.89 3.51
C TYR A 125 27.24 8.23 3.40
N ILE A 126 27.22 6.95 3.06
CA ILE A 126 26.06 6.07 3.23
C ILE A 126 26.32 5.20 4.45
N THR A 127 25.47 5.34 5.46
CA THR A 127 25.48 4.50 6.66
C THR A 127 24.36 3.48 6.58
N LYS A 128 24.65 2.22 6.96
CA LYS A 128 23.65 1.14 6.96
C LYS A 128 23.46 0.60 8.36
N TYR A 129 22.24 0.64 8.89
CA TYR A 129 21.88 0.14 10.22
C TYR A 129 21.09 -1.16 10.11
N LEU A 130 21.32 -2.09 11.03
CA LEU A 130 20.51 -3.30 11.18
C LEU A 130 19.65 -3.17 12.43
N LEU A 131 18.36 -2.83 12.29
CA LEU A 131 17.48 -2.63 13.45
C LEU A 131 16.55 -3.83 13.68
N THR A 132 16.14 -4.02 14.92
CA THR A 132 15.04 -4.90 15.30
C THR A 132 13.69 -4.17 15.15
N GLU A 133 12.59 -4.92 15.11
CA GLU A 133 11.24 -4.35 15.04
C GLU A 133 10.94 -3.42 16.24
N GLN A 134 11.40 -3.78 17.43
CA GLN A 134 11.24 -2.97 18.64
C GLN A 134 12.03 -1.65 18.55
N GLU A 135 13.26 -1.68 18.04
CA GLU A 135 14.07 -0.47 17.81
C GLU A 135 13.46 0.44 16.74
N ILE A 136 12.90 -0.15 15.67
CA ILE A 136 12.15 0.59 14.65
C ILE A 136 10.95 1.30 15.26
N LYS A 137 10.17 0.61 16.10
CA LYS A 137 9.02 1.19 16.79
C LYS A 137 9.44 2.33 17.73
N ALA A 138 10.48 2.12 18.53
CA ALA A 138 10.99 3.14 19.45
C ALA A 138 11.49 4.39 18.69
N LEU A 139 12.20 4.23 17.57
CA LEU A 139 12.61 5.37 16.73
C LEU A 139 11.43 6.17 16.19
N LYS A 140 10.35 5.50 15.75
CA LYS A 140 9.13 6.17 15.26
C LYS A 140 8.42 6.97 16.36
N GLU A 141 8.40 6.42 17.57
CA GLU A 141 7.77 7.05 18.74
C GLU A 141 8.66 8.12 19.39
N GLY A 142 9.86 8.38 18.84
CA GLY A 142 10.83 9.31 19.41
C GLY A 142 11.43 8.85 20.74
N GLN A 143 11.29 7.55 21.05
CA GLN A 143 11.77 6.93 22.26
C GLN A 143 13.25 6.55 22.15
N LYS A 144 13.88 6.40 23.32
CA LYS A 144 15.26 5.95 23.43
C LYS A 144 15.40 4.53 22.87
N ILE A 145 16.26 4.37 21.87
CA ILE A 145 16.79 3.06 21.46
C ILE A 145 18.07 2.71 22.22
N GLY A 146 18.42 1.42 22.26
CA GLY A 146 19.70 0.96 22.80
C GLY A 146 20.91 1.42 21.97
N ASP A 147 22.11 1.20 22.50
CA ASP A 147 23.36 1.58 21.83
C ASP A 147 23.47 0.87 20.47
N LYS A 148 23.47 1.67 19.39
CA LYS A 148 23.47 1.18 18.01
C LYS A 148 24.51 1.89 17.18
N TYR A 149 25.13 1.15 16.26
CA TYR A 149 26.08 1.68 15.29
C TYR A 149 25.74 1.18 13.88
N PRO A 150 26.12 1.92 12.83
CA PRO A 150 25.93 1.44 11.47
C PRO A 150 26.82 0.21 11.23
N ALA A 151 26.29 -0.85 10.62
CA ALA A 151 27.06 -2.02 10.22
C ALA A 151 28.15 -1.66 9.18
N THR A 152 27.84 -0.72 8.29
CA THR A 152 28.79 -0.24 7.28
C THR A 152 28.72 1.27 7.09
N ILE A 153 29.86 1.89 6.78
CA ILE A 153 29.96 3.27 6.31
C ILE A 153 30.63 3.25 4.94
N THR A 154 29.97 3.78 3.93
CA THR A 154 30.51 3.89 2.57
C THR A 154 30.71 5.34 2.20
N LYS A 155 31.94 5.73 1.91
CA LYS A 155 32.25 7.05 1.38
C LYS A 155 31.79 7.13 -0.08
N VAL A 156 30.99 8.13 -0.44
CA VAL A 156 30.36 8.15 -1.76
C VAL A 156 31.36 8.49 -2.87
N GLU A 157 32.34 9.35 -2.61
CA GLU A 157 33.22 9.88 -3.65
C GLU A 157 34.14 8.83 -4.29
N ASN A 158 34.49 7.78 -3.54
CA ASN A 158 35.39 6.71 -3.97
C ASN A 158 34.80 5.30 -3.73
N ASN A 159 33.55 5.22 -3.27
CA ASN A 159 32.86 3.97 -2.93
C ASN A 159 33.63 3.09 -1.94
N SER A 160 34.47 3.67 -1.07
CA SER A 160 35.20 2.90 -0.06
C SER A 160 34.29 2.58 1.12
N THR A 161 34.07 1.28 1.39
CA THR A 161 33.23 0.79 2.47
C THR A 161 34.07 0.27 3.64
N ILE A 162 33.69 0.66 4.84
CA ILE A 162 34.26 0.18 6.10
C ILE A 162 33.17 -0.57 6.86
N ASN A 163 33.48 -1.79 7.33
CA ASN A 163 32.66 -2.50 8.30
C ASN A 163 32.99 -1.94 9.68
N VAL A 164 31.99 -1.43 10.39
CA VAL A 164 32.18 -0.90 11.74
C VAL A 164 32.02 -2.06 12.72
N SER A 165 32.97 -2.19 13.64
CA SER A 165 32.87 -3.12 14.78
C SER A 165 33.04 -2.38 16.09
N GLN A 166 32.35 -2.85 17.13
CA GLN A 166 32.47 -2.30 18.50
C GLN A 166 33.84 -2.60 19.16
N SER A 167 34.66 -3.48 18.59
CA SER A 167 35.85 -4.04 19.24
C SER A 167 36.96 -3.04 19.54
N ASP A 168 36.98 -1.88 18.86
CA ASP A 168 38.18 -1.03 18.80
C ASP A 168 38.01 0.32 19.50
N GLY A 169 36.97 0.51 20.32
CA GLY A 169 36.74 1.75 21.09
C GLY A 169 36.58 3.02 20.25
N CYS A 170 36.33 2.85 18.95
CA CYS A 170 36.32 3.92 17.96
C CYS A 170 34.90 4.48 17.70
N VAL A 171 33.88 3.88 18.32
CA VAL A 171 32.48 4.33 18.28
C VAL A 171 32.06 4.78 19.67
N ASN A 172 31.63 6.03 19.79
CA ASN A 172 31.07 6.60 21.01
C ASN A 172 29.57 6.90 20.83
N TYR A 173 28.79 6.68 21.88
CA TYR A 173 27.35 6.92 21.89
C TYR A 173 27.02 8.10 22.81
N TYR A 174 26.15 8.97 22.32
CA TYR A 174 25.60 10.08 23.10
C TYR A 174 24.09 10.11 22.91
N TYR A 175 23.36 10.60 23.90
CA TYR A 175 21.92 10.76 23.84
C TYR A 175 21.59 12.22 24.04
N GLU A 176 20.80 12.76 23.13
CA GLU A 176 20.32 14.13 23.20
C GLU A 176 18.79 14.12 23.23
N THR A 177 18.21 14.66 24.30
CA THR A 177 16.75 14.77 24.42
C THR A 177 16.35 16.19 24.13
N SER A 178 15.64 16.39 23.03
CA SER A 178 15.08 17.68 22.66
C SER A 178 13.59 17.74 22.98
N SER A 179 13.16 18.83 23.60
CA SER A 179 11.75 19.09 23.87
C SER A 179 11.14 19.90 22.74
N TYR A 180 9.95 19.50 22.30
CA TYR A 180 9.20 20.12 21.23
C TYR A 180 7.80 20.48 21.71
N CYS A 181 7.21 21.48 21.07
CA CYS A 181 5.81 21.84 21.25
C CYS A 181 5.29 22.48 19.96
N ARG A 182 3.98 22.72 19.89
CA ARG A 182 3.40 23.55 18.83
C ARG A 182 3.27 24.98 19.31
N ASP A 183 3.50 25.96 18.44
CA ASP A 183 3.20 27.37 18.72
C ASP A 183 1.71 27.69 18.51
N SER A 184 1.30 28.95 18.73
CA SER A 184 -0.08 29.38 18.53
C SER A 184 -0.58 29.28 17.08
N ASN A 185 0.33 29.13 16.11
CA ASN A 185 0.02 28.94 14.69
C ASN A 185 0.03 27.45 14.29
N GLY A 186 0.36 26.55 15.21
CA GLY A 186 0.44 25.11 14.98
C GLY A 186 1.81 24.60 14.50
N GLU A 187 2.80 25.47 14.36
CA GLU A 187 4.16 25.15 13.92
C GLU A 187 4.94 24.45 15.05
N VAL A 188 5.74 23.43 14.70
CA VAL A 188 6.55 22.71 15.69
C VAL A 188 7.80 23.50 16.00
N ILE A 189 7.97 23.91 17.27
CA ILE A 189 9.13 24.64 17.77
C ILE A 189 9.86 23.83 18.84
N VAL A 190 11.17 24.08 18.98
CA VAL A 190 11.97 23.54 20.09
C VAL A 190 11.68 24.38 21.34
N SER A 191 11.34 23.72 22.45
CA SER A 191 11.04 24.37 23.73
C SER A 191 12.06 23.99 24.79
N GLY A 192 12.18 24.80 25.85
CA GLY A 192 12.95 24.44 27.04
C GLY A 192 12.30 23.34 27.90
N GLY A 193 11.22 22.70 27.44
CA GLY A 193 10.44 21.73 28.21
C GLY A 193 9.35 22.34 29.10
N TYR A 194 9.07 23.65 28.99
CA TYR A 194 8.06 24.35 29.79
C TYR A 194 6.99 25.02 28.92
N LEU A 195 5.74 24.97 29.40
CA LEU A 195 4.62 25.70 28.80
C LEU A 195 4.77 27.20 29.12
N GLY A 196 5.11 28.00 28.12
CA GLY A 196 5.35 29.44 28.27
C GLY A 196 6.36 30.04 27.29
N ASP A 197 7.23 29.22 26.70
CA ASP A 197 8.26 29.65 25.72
C ASP A 197 7.72 29.75 24.27
N GLY A 198 6.53 30.33 24.09
CA GLY A 198 5.85 30.37 22.79
C GLY A 198 5.08 29.11 22.41
N CYS A 199 5.08 28.08 23.28
CA CYS A 199 4.27 26.88 23.14
C CYS A 199 2.78 27.13 23.41
N ALA A 200 1.91 26.60 22.55
CA ALA A 200 0.48 26.46 22.76
C ALA A 200 0.10 24.96 22.80
N GLY A 201 -0.40 24.48 23.95
CA GLY A 201 -0.92 23.11 24.08
C GLY A 201 0.08 22.13 24.71
N THR A 202 0.23 20.94 24.11
CA THR A 202 1.08 19.86 24.66
C THR A 202 2.53 19.98 24.20
N SER A 203 3.45 19.57 25.08
CA SER A 203 4.86 19.36 24.72
C SER A 203 5.18 17.87 24.72
N TRP A 204 6.17 17.48 23.93
CA TRP A 204 6.70 16.12 23.88
C TRP A 204 8.21 16.17 23.76
N THR A 205 8.87 15.06 24.06
CA THR A 205 10.33 14.94 23.97
C THR A 205 10.69 13.90 22.93
N ILE A 206 11.85 14.09 22.29
CA ILE A 206 12.45 13.10 21.39
C ILE A 206 13.87 12.88 21.88
N THR A 207 14.21 11.62 22.17
CA THR A 207 15.58 11.22 22.51
C THR A 207 16.29 10.68 21.28
N THR A 208 17.31 11.41 20.82
CA THR A 208 18.10 11.03 19.64
C THR A 208 19.41 10.36 20.07
N LEU A 209 19.67 9.16 19.53
CA LEU A 209 20.98 8.52 19.62
C LEU A 209 21.94 9.18 18.64
N ILE A 210 23.06 9.70 19.15
CA ILE A 210 24.16 10.26 18.37
C ILE A 210 25.32 9.27 18.40
N ILE A 211 25.85 8.97 17.23
CA ILE A 211 26.93 8.02 17.04
C ILE A 211 28.13 8.80 16.49
N ASP A 212 29.19 8.85 17.28
CA ASP A 212 30.45 9.52 16.98
C ASP A 212 31.49 8.47 16.60
N ILE A 213 31.80 8.41 15.31
CA ILE A 213 32.65 7.38 14.72
C ILE A 213 34.00 8.01 14.40
N SER A 214 35.02 7.63 15.16
CA SER A 214 36.36 8.19 15.04
C SER A 214 37.10 7.68 13.80
N PRO A 215 38.06 8.47 13.27
CA PRO A 215 39.00 8.00 12.25
C PRO A 215 39.66 6.68 12.67
N GLY A 216 39.63 5.68 11.80
CA GLY A 216 40.29 4.38 12.04
C GLY A 216 39.38 3.21 12.44
N CYS A 217 38.04 3.37 12.43
CA CYS A 217 37.08 2.27 12.67
C CYS A 217 37.04 1.14 11.61
N GLY A 218 38.14 0.89 10.90
CA GLY A 218 38.27 -0.23 9.96
C GLY A 218 39.22 -1.27 10.53
N GLY A 219 38.67 -2.43 10.88
CA GLY A 219 39.44 -3.54 11.41
C GLY A 219 40.65 -3.85 10.52
N SER A 220 41.82 -3.93 11.12
CA SER A 220 42.98 -4.55 10.47
C SER A 220 42.57 -5.98 10.14
N SER A 221 42.53 -6.35 8.85
CA SER A 221 42.52 -7.77 8.51
C SER A 221 43.72 -8.41 9.21
N PRO A 222 43.55 -9.50 9.97
CA PRO A 222 44.70 -10.22 10.51
C PRO A 222 45.55 -10.64 9.30
N GLY A 223 46.81 -10.21 9.31
CA GLY A 223 47.73 -10.45 8.22
C GLY A 223 47.69 -11.93 7.82
N SER A 224 47.42 -12.17 6.54
CA SER A 224 47.52 -13.49 5.93
C SER A 224 48.98 -13.93 5.93
N GLY A 225 49.45 -14.42 7.08
CA GLY A 225 50.60 -15.30 7.16
C GLY A 225 50.22 -16.58 6.45
N TYR A 226 50.69 -16.74 5.21
CA TYR A 226 50.68 -18.03 4.52
C TYR A 226 51.50 -19.04 5.34
N GLY A 227 50.87 -19.69 6.31
CA GLY A 227 51.32 -20.96 6.86
C GLY A 227 50.97 -22.04 5.85
N GLY A 228 51.90 -22.31 4.93
CA GLY A 228 51.77 -23.41 3.97
C GLY A 228 51.58 -24.76 4.69
N PRO A 229 50.78 -25.68 4.14
CA PRO A 229 50.55 -26.98 4.76
C PRO A 229 51.84 -27.79 4.77
N SER A 230 52.22 -28.23 5.97
CA SER A 230 53.21 -29.29 6.20
C SER A 230 52.75 -30.56 5.47
N SER A 231 53.44 -30.87 4.38
CA SER A 231 53.42 -32.21 3.79
C SER A 231 54.68 -32.91 4.26
N GLY A 232 54.48 -33.93 5.11
CA GLY A 232 55.53 -34.85 5.46
C GLY A 232 55.94 -35.66 4.24
N ASN A 233 57.24 -35.75 4.01
CA ASN A 233 57.87 -36.96 3.50
C ASN A 233 59.32 -36.98 3.94
N GLY A 234 59.72 -38.11 4.53
CA GLY A 234 61.06 -38.38 5.00
C GLY A 234 62.06 -38.59 3.86
N GLY A 235 63.33 -38.47 4.22
CA GLY A 235 64.47 -38.80 3.38
C GLY A 235 65.77 -38.52 4.13
N ASP A 236 66.41 -39.59 4.59
CA ASP A 236 67.70 -39.61 5.27
C ASP A 236 68.86 -39.11 4.39
N GLY A 237 69.87 -38.52 5.04
CA GLY A 237 71.28 -38.78 4.75
C GLY A 237 72.10 -37.69 4.04
N GLY A 238 73.20 -37.27 4.68
CA GLY A 238 74.48 -37.01 3.97
C GLY A 238 75.10 -35.61 4.08
N ASP A 239 76.03 -35.49 5.03
CA ASP A 239 77.34 -34.79 5.00
C ASP A 239 77.60 -33.55 4.10
N GLY A 240 78.09 -32.50 4.77
CA GLY A 240 79.42 -31.92 4.54
C GLY A 240 79.64 -30.99 3.35
N GLY A 241 79.97 -29.72 3.62
CA GLY A 241 80.56 -28.85 2.58
C GLY A 241 80.73 -27.39 2.96
N ASN A 242 81.95 -27.03 3.35
CA ASN A 242 82.45 -25.67 3.55
C ASN A 242 82.67 -24.93 2.21
N GLY A 243 82.61 -23.59 2.25
CA GLY A 243 83.13 -22.68 1.19
C GLY A 243 82.08 -21.63 0.81
N GLY A 244 82.22 -20.33 1.06
CA GLY A 244 83.41 -19.50 0.86
C GLY A 244 83.27 -18.82 -0.51
N GLY A 245 82.93 -17.54 -0.56
CA GLY A 245 82.77 -16.83 -1.83
C GLY A 245 82.26 -15.41 -1.72
N SER A 246 83.15 -14.49 -1.35
CA SER A 246 82.97 -13.05 -1.53
C SER A 246 83.07 -12.67 -3.01
N GLY A 247 82.21 -11.76 -3.45
CA GLY A 247 82.34 -10.99 -4.70
C GLY A 247 81.20 -9.98 -4.69
N GLY A 248 81.43 -8.67 -4.64
CA GLY A 248 82.46 -7.91 -5.35
C GLY A 248 81.70 -7.06 -6.37
N GLY A 249 81.30 -5.85 -5.95
CA GLY A 249 80.59 -4.91 -6.81
C GLY A 249 81.51 -4.21 -7.82
N SER A 250 80.93 -3.79 -8.94
CA SER A 250 81.03 -2.42 -9.48
C SER A 250 80.60 -2.33 -10.93
N SER A 251 79.90 -1.22 -11.21
CA SER A 251 79.82 -0.43 -12.45
C SER A 251 78.36 -0.25 -12.92
N GLY A 252 77.85 0.95 -13.16
CA GLY A 252 78.51 2.25 -13.21
C GLY A 252 77.53 3.41 -13.02
N SER A 253 78.08 4.52 -12.57
CA SER A 253 77.41 5.80 -12.41
C SER A 253 77.39 6.55 -13.74
N SER A 254 76.21 7.02 -14.16
CA SER A 254 76.04 8.39 -14.67
C SER A 254 74.57 8.81 -14.63
N PRO A 255 74.32 10.12 -14.54
CA PRO A 255 73.27 10.67 -13.69
C PRO A 255 72.06 11.17 -14.48
N GLY A 256 70.91 11.26 -13.83
CA GLY A 256 69.84 12.14 -14.31
C GLY A 256 68.42 11.71 -13.99
N ASN A 257 67.93 12.28 -12.90
CA ASN A 257 66.63 12.94 -12.82
C ASN A 257 65.39 12.18 -12.28
N SER A 258 64.62 12.98 -11.54
CA SER A 258 63.24 12.86 -11.06
C SER A 258 62.94 11.87 -9.93
N GLY A 259 62.52 12.44 -8.80
CA GLY A 259 62.19 11.77 -7.56
C GLY A 259 61.03 10.79 -7.68
N ASN A 260 61.14 9.72 -6.90
CA ASN A 260 60.05 8.82 -6.60
C ASN A 260 59.50 9.23 -5.22
N PRO A 261 58.23 9.65 -5.08
CA PRO A 261 57.64 9.90 -3.78
C PRO A 261 57.48 8.58 -3.03
N SER A 262 57.79 8.63 -1.73
CA SER A 262 57.52 7.58 -0.76
C SER A 262 56.09 7.03 -0.92
N ASN A 263 55.99 5.74 -1.20
CA ASN A 263 54.74 5.00 -1.28
C ASN A 263 54.19 4.86 0.15
N GLY A 264 53.38 5.82 0.58
CA GLY A 264 52.62 5.75 1.82
C GLY A 264 51.44 4.81 1.64
N ASN A 265 51.55 3.59 2.19
CA ASN A 265 50.40 2.72 2.45
C ASN A 265 49.47 3.43 3.45
N GLY A 266 48.53 4.23 2.92
CA GLY A 266 47.43 4.78 3.69
C GLY A 266 46.36 3.71 3.91
N ASN A 267 46.11 3.39 5.16
CA ASN A 267 44.96 2.61 5.63
C ASN A 267 43.66 3.23 5.04
N PRO A 268 42.63 2.47 4.61
CA PRO A 268 41.38 3.03 4.08
C PRO A 268 40.46 3.57 5.19
N GLY A 269 41.05 4.22 6.20
CA GLY A 269 40.30 4.95 7.23
C GLY A 269 39.77 6.26 6.66
N HIS A 270 38.61 6.70 7.13
CA HIS A 270 38.17 8.06 6.89
C HIS A 270 39.02 9.02 7.73
N ASP A 271 39.57 10.06 7.09
CA ASP A 271 40.41 11.09 7.72
C ASP A 271 39.69 12.01 8.74
N ASP A 272 38.36 11.94 8.88
CA ASP A 272 37.57 12.76 9.80
C ASP A 272 36.53 11.92 10.55
N PRO A 273 36.16 12.34 11.78
CA PRO A 273 35.04 11.72 12.49
C PRO A 273 33.71 11.92 11.75
N VAL A 274 32.84 10.91 11.82
CA VAL A 274 31.46 10.96 11.29
C VAL A 274 30.47 10.94 12.43
N PHE A 275 29.65 11.99 12.52
CA PHE A 275 28.49 12.02 13.41
C PHE A 275 27.26 11.58 12.64
N THR A 276 26.54 10.59 13.15
CA THR A 276 25.35 10.07 12.48
C THR A 276 24.31 9.62 13.51
N THR A 277 23.08 9.49 13.05
CA THR A 277 21.97 8.92 13.81
C THR A 277 21.10 8.12 12.85
N PRO A 278 20.52 6.97 13.28
CA PRO A 278 19.54 6.28 12.45
C PRO A 278 18.31 7.17 12.24
N VAL A 279 18.14 7.69 11.02
CA VAL A 279 16.96 8.46 10.62
C VAL A 279 15.98 7.52 9.93
N LEU A 280 14.78 7.41 10.50
CA LEU A 280 13.65 6.70 9.92
C LEU A 280 12.48 7.68 9.76
N ASN A 281 12.05 7.91 8.52
CA ASN A 281 10.77 8.52 8.27
C ASN A 281 9.67 7.46 8.29
N SER A 282 8.56 7.77 8.93
CA SER A 282 7.32 7.00 8.85
C SER A 282 6.62 7.35 7.53
N ASN A 283 6.93 6.67 6.42
CA ASN A 283 5.96 6.62 5.33
C ASN A 283 4.90 5.59 5.72
N ALA A 284 3.64 6.03 5.82
CA ALA A 284 2.53 5.19 6.28
C ALA A 284 2.44 3.88 5.50
N SER A 285 2.69 3.91 4.19
CA SER A 285 2.80 2.71 3.36
C SER A 285 3.88 1.70 3.80
N LYS A 286 5.04 2.14 4.28
CA LYS A 286 6.07 1.21 4.80
C LYS A 286 5.70 0.68 6.17
N ASP A 287 5.08 1.51 7.00
CA ASP A 287 4.60 1.11 8.32
C ASP A 287 3.53 0.03 8.20
N PHE A 288 2.61 0.21 7.25
CA PHE A 288 1.64 -0.79 6.85
C PHE A 288 2.30 -2.09 6.39
N VAL A 289 3.21 -2.01 5.41
CA VAL A 289 3.88 -3.21 4.89
C VAL A 289 4.70 -3.92 5.96
N LEU A 290 5.23 -3.22 6.97
CA LEU A 290 5.90 -3.85 8.12
C LEU A 290 4.91 -4.49 9.11
N GLY A 291 3.67 -4.02 9.18
CA GLY A 291 2.62 -4.55 10.06
C GLY A 291 1.90 -5.80 9.54
N MET A 292 1.99 -6.08 8.24
CA MET A 292 1.33 -7.22 7.59
C MET A 292 1.60 -8.58 8.26
N SER A 293 0.58 -9.45 8.21
CA SER A 293 0.70 -10.86 8.56
C SER A 293 1.70 -11.59 7.65
N ALA A 294 2.14 -12.79 8.06
CA ALA A 294 3.09 -13.57 7.26
C ALA A 294 2.52 -13.97 5.88
N GLU A 295 1.22 -14.26 5.82
CA GLU A 295 0.51 -14.62 4.60
C GLU A 295 0.35 -13.42 3.67
N GLN A 296 -0.12 -12.29 4.21
CA GLN A 296 -0.23 -11.02 3.49
C GLN A 296 1.13 -10.57 2.96
N ARG A 297 2.20 -10.71 3.76
CA ARG A 297 3.57 -10.37 3.34
C ARG A 297 4.05 -11.27 2.21
N ASN A 298 3.79 -12.58 2.30
CA ASN A 298 4.15 -13.51 1.23
C ASN A 298 3.48 -13.12 -0.09
N TRP A 299 2.18 -12.87 -0.05
CA TRP A 299 1.42 -12.41 -1.22
C TRP A 299 1.97 -11.08 -1.74
N TRP A 300 2.20 -10.10 -0.86
CA TRP A 300 2.73 -8.78 -1.22
C TRP A 300 4.09 -8.84 -1.90
N ASP A 301 5.00 -9.69 -1.41
CA ASP A 301 6.37 -9.75 -1.93
C ASP A 301 6.46 -10.61 -3.20
N ASN A 302 5.69 -11.69 -3.29
CA ASN A 302 5.89 -12.73 -4.31
C ASN A 302 4.79 -12.82 -5.37
N GLU A 303 3.58 -12.35 -5.09
CA GLU A 303 2.40 -12.60 -5.92
C GLU A 303 1.79 -11.30 -6.46
N ALA A 304 1.60 -10.29 -5.61
CA ALA A 304 0.97 -9.03 -5.98
C ALA A 304 1.76 -8.27 -7.05
N SER A 305 1.04 -7.76 -8.04
CA SER A 305 1.55 -6.84 -9.06
C SER A 305 1.86 -5.44 -8.51
N GLU A 306 2.73 -4.72 -9.20
CA GLU A 306 3.06 -3.34 -8.81
C GLU A 306 1.87 -2.38 -8.92
N GLN A 307 0.91 -2.62 -9.83
CA GLN A 307 -0.31 -1.82 -9.91
C GLN A 307 -1.15 -1.95 -8.62
N VAL A 308 -1.38 -3.18 -8.17
CA VAL A 308 -2.18 -3.45 -6.96
C VAL A 308 -1.49 -2.87 -5.73
N LYS A 309 -0.18 -3.08 -5.59
CA LYS A 309 0.61 -2.46 -4.50
C LYS A 309 0.50 -0.94 -4.52
N THR A 310 0.59 -0.33 -5.70
CA THR A 310 0.51 1.13 -5.86
C THR A 310 -0.88 1.65 -5.48
N ALA A 311 -1.95 0.96 -5.87
CA ALA A 311 -3.32 1.34 -5.50
C ALA A 311 -3.51 1.34 -3.97
N ILE A 312 -3.05 0.29 -3.29
CA ILE A 312 -3.10 0.17 -1.83
C ILE A 312 -2.26 1.26 -1.15
N LYS A 313 -1.01 1.46 -1.59
CA LYS A 313 -0.12 2.52 -1.07
C LYS A 313 -0.75 3.91 -1.23
N ASN A 314 -1.30 4.20 -2.41
CA ASN A 314 -1.95 5.48 -2.69
C ASN A 314 -3.15 5.72 -1.76
N TYR A 315 -4.01 4.70 -1.56
CA TYR A 315 -5.11 4.79 -0.62
C TYR A 315 -4.60 5.11 0.79
N ILE A 316 -3.62 4.35 1.27
CA ILE A 316 -3.03 4.53 2.60
C ILE A 316 -2.44 5.93 2.76
N ASP A 317 -1.63 6.39 1.80
CA ASP A 317 -0.90 7.65 1.89
C ASP A 317 -1.85 8.86 1.82
N GLN A 318 -2.92 8.77 1.03
CA GLN A 318 -3.93 9.83 0.90
C GLN A 318 -4.96 9.85 2.04
N HIS A 319 -5.17 8.72 2.73
CA HIS A 319 -6.20 8.63 3.76
C HIS A 319 -5.82 9.43 5.02
N PRO A 320 -6.72 10.27 5.58
CA PRO A 320 -6.40 11.14 6.71
C PRO A 320 -6.17 10.36 8.03
N ASN A 321 -6.83 9.21 8.20
CA ASN A 321 -6.66 8.33 9.37
C ASN A 321 -5.90 7.06 8.96
N LYS A 322 -4.65 6.90 9.41
CA LYS A 322 -3.79 5.78 8.99
C LYS A 322 -4.20 4.44 9.58
N GLU A 323 -4.71 4.40 10.81
CA GLU A 323 -5.18 3.16 11.43
C GLU A 323 -6.38 2.59 10.66
N VAL A 324 -7.37 3.44 10.34
CA VAL A 324 -8.52 3.06 9.51
C VAL A 324 -8.07 2.61 8.11
N ALA A 325 -7.06 3.28 7.54
CA ALA A 325 -6.56 2.93 6.22
C ALA A 325 -5.82 1.59 6.22
N PHE A 326 -5.09 1.28 7.30
CA PHE A 326 -4.37 0.02 7.46
C PHE A 326 -5.36 -1.13 7.60
N ASN A 327 -6.36 -1.04 8.49
CA ASN A 327 -7.35 -2.10 8.68
C ASN A 327 -8.12 -2.40 7.38
N PHE A 328 -8.57 -1.36 6.67
CA PHE A 328 -9.21 -1.55 5.37
C PHE A 328 -8.27 -2.23 4.36
N ALA A 329 -7.01 -1.80 4.30
CA ALA A 329 -6.05 -2.36 3.35
C ALA A 329 -5.68 -3.81 3.69
N GLU A 330 -5.62 -4.19 4.98
CA GLU A 330 -5.46 -5.58 5.42
C GLU A 330 -6.64 -6.44 4.93
N GLU A 331 -7.88 -6.01 5.17
CA GLU A 331 -9.05 -6.78 4.74
C GLU A 331 -9.22 -6.86 3.22
N MET A 332 -8.79 -5.82 2.50
CA MET A 332 -8.74 -5.83 1.03
C MET A 332 -7.68 -6.80 0.51
N ILE A 333 -6.51 -6.89 1.17
CA ILE A 333 -5.48 -7.88 0.81
C ILE A 333 -5.99 -9.28 1.09
N ASP A 334 -6.66 -9.51 2.22
CA ASP A 334 -7.24 -10.81 2.54
C ASP A 334 -8.27 -11.22 1.47
N PHE A 335 -9.09 -10.28 1.01
CA PHE A 335 -9.98 -10.51 -0.14
C PHE A 335 -9.21 -10.89 -1.41
N TYR A 336 -8.11 -10.18 -1.72
CA TYR A 336 -7.31 -10.50 -2.90
C TYR A 336 -6.67 -11.89 -2.81
N ILE A 337 -6.20 -12.30 -1.63
CA ILE A 337 -5.66 -13.64 -1.39
C ILE A 337 -6.75 -14.70 -1.53
N GLU A 338 -7.89 -14.51 -0.85
CA GLU A 338 -9.04 -15.44 -0.88
C GLU A 338 -9.56 -15.67 -2.31
N GLU A 339 -9.56 -14.61 -3.11
CA GLU A 339 -10.02 -14.67 -4.49
C GLU A 339 -8.89 -14.90 -5.50
N ASP A 340 -7.65 -15.16 -5.09
CA ASP A 340 -6.49 -15.36 -5.98
C ASP A 340 -6.40 -14.24 -7.05
N ILE A 341 -6.32 -12.99 -6.57
CA ILE A 341 -6.21 -11.77 -7.35
C ILE A 341 -4.82 -11.19 -7.11
N ASN A 342 -3.96 -11.27 -8.11
CA ASN A 342 -2.57 -10.81 -8.05
C ASN A 342 -2.37 -9.56 -8.89
N GLU A 343 -3.16 -9.43 -9.96
CA GLU A 343 -3.24 -8.24 -10.80
C GLU A 343 -4.68 -7.83 -11.10
N GLU A 344 -4.86 -6.58 -11.53
CA GLU A 344 -6.17 -6.02 -11.83
C GLU A 344 -6.93 -6.83 -12.90
N ASP A 345 -6.20 -7.42 -13.83
CA ASP A 345 -6.77 -8.23 -14.92
C ASP A 345 -7.30 -9.60 -14.44
N ASP A 346 -6.86 -10.11 -13.27
CA ASP A 346 -7.36 -11.38 -12.74
C ASP A 346 -8.86 -11.28 -12.44
N LEU A 347 -9.28 -10.21 -11.78
CA LEU A 347 -10.69 -9.97 -11.46
C LEU A 347 -11.53 -9.80 -12.74
N LYS A 348 -10.99 -9.08 -13.74
CA LYS A 348 -11.62 -8.92 -15.07
C LYS A 348 -11.77 -10.25 -15.79
N ASN A 349 -10.76 -11.11 -15.72
CA ASN A 349 -10.77 -12.41 -16.38
C ASN A 349 -11.75 -13.37 -15.68
N LYS A 350 -11.80 -13.36 -14.35
CA LYS A 350 -12.76 -14.16 -13.58
C LYS A 350 -14.20 -13.75 -13.88
N ILE A 351 -14.51 -12.46 -13.98
CA ILE A 351 -15.87 -12.03 -14.36
C ILE A 351 -16.21 -12.40 -15.81
N LYS A 352 -15.28 -12.23 -16.76
CA LYS A 352 -15.48 -12.65 -18.16
C LYS A 352 -15.71 -14.14 -18.27
N GLN A 353 -14.99 -14.94 -17.49
CA GLN A 353 -15.18 -16.38 -17.43
C GLN A 353 -16.54 -16.75 -16.81
N ALA A 354 -16.97 -16.04 -15.76
CA ALA A 354 -18.30 -16.23 -15.19
C ALA A 354 -19.41 -15.94 -16.21
N ILE A 355 -19.26 -14.87 -17.01
CA ILE A 355 -20.16 -14.55 -18.13
C ILE A 355 -20.17 -15.65 -19.19
N ALA A 356 -18.99 -16.15 -19.57
CA ALA A 356 -18.88 -17.24 -20.54
C ALA A 356 -19.53 -18.55 -20.04
N ASN A 357 -19.49 -18.79 -18.72
CA ASN A 357 -20.11 -19.96 -18.09
C ASN A 357 -21.64 -19.81 -17.92
N GLY A 358 -22.16 -18.60 -18.04
CA GLY A 358 -23.58 -18.30 -18.07
C GLY A 358 -24.08 -17.43 -16.92
N ILE A 359 -25.37 -17.14 -16.96
CA ILE A 359 -26.01 -16.14 -16.09
C ILE A 359 -25.98 -16.51 -14.61
N THR A 360 -26.13 -17.78 -14.26
CA THR A 360 -26.05 -18.23 -12.85
C THR A 360 -24.64 -18.10 -12.29
N SER A 361 -23.62 -18.49 -13.07
CA SER A 361 -22.22 -18.28 -12.69
C SER A 361 -21.89 -16.79 -12.55
N THR A 362 -22.40 -15.95 -13.45
CA THR A 362 -22.26 -14.49 -13.38
C THR A 362 -22.92 -13.95 -12.11
N ALA A 363 -24.16 -14.36 -11.83
CA ALA A 363 -24.92 -13.92 -10.66
C ALA A 363 -24.22 -14.29 -9.34
N GLU A 364 -23.78 -15.53 -9.20
CA GLU A 364 -23.10 -15.98 -7.97
C GLU A 364 -21.76 -15.27 -7.77
N PHE A 365 -20.95 -15.17 -8.82
CA PHE A 365 -19.64 -14.52 -8.72
C PHE A 365 -19.79 -13.03 -8.40
N THR A 366 -20.71 -12.33 -9.08
CA THR A 366 -20.91 -10.90 -8.85
C THR A 366 -21.52 -10.63 -7.47
N HIS A 367 -22.45 -11.48 -7.00
CA HIS A 367 -22.97 -11.38 -5.63
C HIS A 367 -21.87 -11.57 -4.59
N LYS A 368 -20.98 -12.56 -4.77
CA LYS A 368 -19.87 -12.82 -3.86
C LYS A 368 -18.98 -11.59 -3.70
N ILE A 369 -18.55 -10.99 -4.82
CA ILE A 369 -17.73 -9.78 -4.84
C ILE A 369 -18.49 -8.63 -4.16
N PHE A 370 -19.72 -8.36 -4.59
CA PHE A 370 -20.52 -7.27 -4.05
C PHE A 370 -20.73 -7.40 -2.54
N LYS A 371 -21.04 -8.60 -2.05
CA LYS A 371 -21.27 -8.83 -0.62
C LYS A 371 -20.02 -8.48 0.20
N LYS A 372 -18.84 -8.91 -0.24
CA LYS A 372 -17.58 -8.57 0.44
C LYS A 372 -17.31 -7.05 0.39
N LEU A 373 -17.41 -6.45 -0.80
CA LEU A 373 -17.15 -5.02 -0.97
C LEU A 373 -18.18 -4.13 -0.27
N SER A 374 -19.44 -4.53 -0.22
CA SER A 374 -20.51 -3.84 0.50
C SER A 374 -20.26 -3.85 2.01
N ASN A 375 -19.84 -4.99 2.56
CA ASN A 375 -19.45 -5.07 3.97
C ASN A 375 -18.28 -4.12 4.29
N LEU A 376 -17.24 -4.13 3.44
CA LEU A 376 -16.10 -3.23 3.59
C LEU A 376 -16.49 -1.75 3.46
N ALA A 377 -17.39 -1.41 2.54
CA ALA A 377 -17.89 -0.06 2.37
C ALA A 377 -18.77 0.42 3.55
N GLN A 378 -19.43 -0.50 4.24
CA GLN A 378 -20.22 -0.21 5.44
C GLN A 378 -19.31 -0.01 6.66
N GLU A 379 -18.30 -0.86 6.82
CA GLU A 379 -17.35 -0.79 7.94
C GLU A 379 -16.37 0.39 7.78
N TYR A 380 -15.95 0.67 6.54
CA TYR A 380 -15.03 1.74 6.19
C TYR A 380 -15.67 2.73 5.19
N PRO A 381 -16.58 3.63 5.60
CA PRO A 381 -17.29 4.50 4.65
C PRO A 381 -16.41 5.38 3.76
N SER A 382 -15.20 5.73 4.23
CA SER A 382 -14.22 6.49 3.45
C SER A 382 -13.55 5.69 2.33
N SER A 383 -13.66 4.37 2.34
CA SER A 383 -13.12 3.48 1.30
C SER A 383 -14.02 3.38 0.05
N LYS A 384 -15.26 3.87 0.12
CA LYS A 384 -16.24 3.79 -0.98
C LYS A 384 -15.68 4.26 -2.33
N SER A 385 -14.88 5.33 -2.35
CA SER A 385 -14.26 5.79 -3.59
C SER A 385 -13.25 4.79 -4.17
N TYR A 386 -12.44 4.14 -3.32
CA TYR A 386 -11.51 3.09 -3.74
C TYR A 386 -12.29 1.89 -4.30
N ILE A 387 -13.34 1.46 -3.58
CA ILE A 387 -14.18 0.33 -3.96
C ILE A 387 -14.90 0.62 -5.29
N ASN A 388 -15.46 1.82 -5.47
CA ASN A 388 -16.12 2.18 -6.72
C ASN A 388 -15.16 2.26 -7.90
N ASN A 389 -13.90 2.69 -7.70
CA ASN A 389 -12.89 2.63 -8.76
C ASN A 389 -12.57 1.17 -9.17
N LEU A 390 -12.53 0.26 -8.19
CA LEU A 390 -12.38 -1.18 -8.47
C LEU A 390 -13.60 -1.73 -9.22
N LEU A 391 -14.82 -1.35 -8.82
CA LEU A 391 -16.05 -1.76 -9.50
C LEU A 391 -16.16 -1.19 -10.92
N GLU A 392 -15.74 0.07 -11.14
CA GLU A 392 -15.69 0.69 -12.47
C GLU A 392 -14.78 -0.11 -13.41
N THR A 393 -13.64 -0.57 -12.91
CA THR A 393 -12.71 -1.43 -13.64
C THR A 393 -13.36 -2.75 -14.08
N ILE A 394 -14.23 -3.32 -13.25
CA ILE A 394 -15.02 -4.52 -13.57
C ILE A 394 -16.09 -4.17 -14.61
N ASN A 395 -16.82 -3.07 -14.41
CA ASN A 395 -17.87 -2.60 -15.31
C ASN A 395 -17.33 -2.39 -16.73
N ASP A 396 -16.16 -1.75 -16.85
CA ASP A 396 -15.46 -1.54 -18.12
C ASP A 396 -15.10 -2.86 -18.80
N ALA A 397 -14.61 -3.85 -18.04
CA ALA A 397 -14.30 -5.16 -18.57
C ALA A 397 -15.54 -5.87 -19.13
N VAL A 398 -16.68 -5.76 -18.44
CA VAL A 398 -17.95 -6.37 -18.88
C VAL A 398 -18.58 -5.62 -20.04
N ALA A 399 -18.38 -4.29 -20.13
CA ALA A 399 -18.82 -3.48 -21.26
C ALA A 399 -18.25 -3.98 -22.59
N THR A 400 -17.04 -4.53 -22.60
CA THR A 400 -16.41 -5.08 -23.82
C THR A 400 -17.08 -6.34 -24.37
N VAL A 401 -17.86 -7.05 -23.55
CA VAL A 401 -18.52 -8.31 -23.91
C VAL A 401 -20.05 -8.23 -23.86
N THR A 402 -20.61 -7.04 -23.61
CA THR A 402 -22.06 -6.82 -23.46
C THR A 402 -22.59 -5.94 -24.58
N ASN A 403 -23.62 -6.40 -25.29
CA ASN A 403 -24.24 -5.63 -26.37
C ASN A 403 -25.24 -4.61 -25.84
N THR A 404 -24.84 -3.34 -25.74
CA THR A 404 -25.68 -2.26 -25.23
C THR A 404 -26.59 -1.61 -26.30
N ASN A 405 -26.58 -2.09 -27.54
CA ASN A 405 -27.40 -1.53 -28.62
C ASN A 405 -28.88 -1.97 -28.45
N PRO A 406 -29.84 -1.03 -28.28
CA PRO A 406 -31.24 -1.36 -28.04
C PRO A 406 -31.91 -2.26 -29.09
N GLN A 407 -31.42 -2.27 -30.34
CA GLN A 407 -31.98 -3.11 -31.41
C GLN A 407 -31.49 -4.56 -31.37
N THR A 408 -30.30 -4.80 -30.84
CA THR A 408 -29.64 -6.11 -30.91
C THR A 408 -29.36 -6.71 -29.54
N CYS A 409 -29.52 -5.94 -28.46
CA CYS A 409 -29.39 -6.44 -27.09
C CYS A 409 -30.43 -7.56 -26.83
N THR A 410 -29.94 -8.66 -26.28
CA THR A 410 -30.72 -9.77 -25.78
C THR A 410 -31.05 -9.55 -24.30
N PHE A 411 -31.92 -10.36 -23.72
CA PHE A 411 -32.14 -10.34 -22.27
C PHE A 411 -30.88 -10.66 -21.44
N ALA A 412 -29.89 -11.36 -22.00
CA ALA A 412 -28.62 -11.63 -21.31
C ALA A 412 -27.76 -10.37 -21.27
N ASP A 413 -27.78 -9.60 -22.36
CA ASP A 413 -27.17 -8.28 -22.38
C ASP A 413 -27.89 -7.34 -21.39
N LEU A 414 -29.23 -7.33 -21.35
CA LEU A 414 -30.00 -6.55 -20.38
C LEU A 414 -29.66 -6.92 -18.93
N PHE A 415 -29.41 -8.20 -18.67
CA PHE A 415 -28.96 -8.66 -17.35
C PHE A 415 -27.58 -8.13 -16.98
N ASN A 416 -26.59 -8.26 -17.88
CA ASN A 416 -25.26 -7.71 -17.64
C ASN A 416 -25.30 -6.17 -17.54
N MET A 417 -26.13 -5.51 -18.34
CA MET A 417 -26.33 -4.06 -18.26
C MET A 417 -26.93 -3.63 -16.92
N TRP A 418 -27.83 -4.41 -16.35
CA TRP A 418 -28.36 -4.16 -15.01
C TRP A 418 -27.29 -4.42 -13.92
N LEU A 419 -26.62 -5.56 -13.96
CA LEU A 419 -25.60 -5.94 -12.97
C LEU A 419 -24.47 -4.92 -12.86
N PHE A 420 -23.95 -4.46 -14.01
CA PHE A 420 -22.75 -3.62 -14.10
C PHE A 420 -23.06 -2.17 -14.48
N GLU A 421 -24.33 -1.76 -14.34
CA GLU A 421 -24.79 -0.39 -14.64
C GLU A 421 -24.34 0.12 -16.02
N LEU A 422 -24.55 -0.66 -17.09
CA LEU A 422 -24.07 -0.36 -18.45
C LEU A 422 -25.16 0.23 -19.35
N GLY A 423 -24.71 0.97 -20.38
CA GLY A 423 -25.56 1.51 -21.44
C GLY A 423 -26.50 2.64 -20.98
N PRO A 424 -27.53 2.99 -21.76
CA PRO A 424 -28.42 4.11 -21.44
C PRO A 424 -29.37 3.79 -20.27
N ASN A 425 -29.73 4.82 -19.50
CA ASN A 425 -30.76 4.78 -18.46
C ASN A 425 -31.68 6.02 -18.57
N PRO A 426 -32.99 5.87 -18.87
CA PRO A 426 -33.71 4.64 -19.21
C PRO A 426 -33.21 3.99 -20.51
N ILE A 427 -33.37 2.67 -20.60
CA ILE A 427 -33.23 1.96 -21.88
C ILE A 427 -34.57 1.93 -22.62
N ASN A 428 -34.59 2.51 -23.82
CA ASN A 428 -35.77 2.50 -24.69
C ASN A 428 -35.57 1.53 -25.85
N ILE A 429 -36.24 0.39 -25.79
CA ILE A 429 -36.19 -0.65 -26.84
C ILE A 429 -37.40 -0.46 -27.76
N ASN A 430 -37.15 0.07 -28.95
CA ASN A 430 -38.18 0.36 -29.94
C ASN A 430 -38.08 -0.57 -31.16
N GLY A 431 -39.21 -0.85 -31.82
CA GLY A 431 -39.24 -1.56 -33.09
C GLY A 431 -39.52 -3.06 -32.96
N SER A 432 -40.30 -3.60 -33.90
CA SER A 432 -40.80 -4.99 -33.82
C SER A 432 -39.72 -6.06 -33.93
N ASN A 433 -38.52 -5.70 -34.38
CA ASN A 433 -37.44 -6.64 -34.70
C ASN A 433 -36.31 -6.63 -33.66
N ALA A 434 -36.44 -5.85 -32.58
CA ALA A 434 -35.44 -5.85 -31.53
C ALA A 434 -35.28 -7.27 -30.94
N ALA A 435 -34.04 -7.70 -30.69
CA ALA A 435 -33.74 -9.06 -30.27
C ALA A 435 -34.48 -9.44 -28.96
N SER A 436 -34.41 -8.58 -27.94
CA SER A 436 -35.16 -8.73 -26.69
C SER A 436 -36.68 -8.77 -26.88
N ILE A 437 -37.26 -7.92 -27.76
CA ILE A 437 -38.69 -7.98 -28.09
C ILE A 437 -39.06 -9.33 -28.72
N ASN A 438 -38.22 -9.86 -29.60
CA ASN A 438 -38.45 -11.18 -30.20
C ASN A 438 -38.32 -12.32 -29.17
N GLN A 439 -37.40 -12.22 -28.20
CA GLN A 439 -37.33 -13.15 -27.08
C GLN A 439 -38.59 -13.08 -26.20
N LEU A 440 -39.09 -11.88 -25.91
CA LEU A 440 -40.31 -11.66 -25.13
C LEU A 440 -41.55 -12.25 -25.81
N LYS A 441 -41.69 -12.08 -27.13
CA LYS A 441 -42.82 -12.64 -27.90
C LYS A 441 -42.96 -14.15 -27.74
N ASN A 442 -41.85 -14.86 -27.55
CA ASN A 442 -41.83 -16.32 -27.46
C ASN A 442 -41.89 -16.84 -26.03
N GLN A 443 -42.03 -15.96 -25.03
CA GLN A 443 -42.16 -16.37 -23.63
C GLN A 443 -43.43 -17.15 -23.37
N GLU A 444 -43.34 -18.12 -22.45
CA GLU A 444 -44.42 -19.06 -22.17
C GLU A 444 -45.72 -18.35 -21.77
N GLY A 445 -45.68 -17.45 -20.79
CA GLY A 445 -46.84 -16.66 -20.36
C GLY A 445 -47.42 -15.77 -21.47
N VAL A 446 -46.58 -15.25 -22.37
CA VAL A 446 -47.02 -14.47 -23.53
C VAL A 446 -47.70 -15.37 -24.57
N ASN A 447 -47.18 -16.56 -24.82
CA ASN A 447 -47.77 -17.56 -25.70
C ASN A 447 -49.12 -18.05 -25.15
N GLN A 448 -49.21 -18.33 -23.85
CA GLN A 448 -50.45 -18.70 -23.17
C GLN A 448 -51.51 -17.60 -23.32
N ALA A 449 -51.16 -16.34 -23.04
CA ALA A 449 -52.06 -15.19 -23.20
C ALA A 449 -52.53 -15.02 -24.66
N ARG A 450 -51.62 -15.23 -25.63
CA ARG A 450 -51.94 -15.21 -27.06
C ARG A 450 -52.97 -16.27 -27.42
N ASN A 451 -52.78 -17.51 -26.98
CA ASN A 451 -53.68 -18.62 -27.27
C ASN A 451 -55.09 -18.36 -26.71
N ILE A 452 -55.17 -17.82 -25.48
CA ILE A 452 -56.45 -17.43 -24.86
C ILE A 452 -57.15 -16.34 -25.68
N ALA A 453 -56.43 -15.29 -26.06
CA ALA A 453 -57.00 -14.18 -26.83
C ALA A 453 -57.47 -14.62 -28.24
N GLN A 454 -56.72 -15.53 -28.88
CA GLN A 454 -57.10 -16.11 -30.16
C GLN A 454 -58.37 -16.96 -30.05
N LEU A 455 -58.49 -17.81 -29.03
CA LEU A 455 -59.68 -18.64 -28.78
C LEU A 455 -60.92 -17.75 -28.54
N LYS A 456 -60.78 -16.69 -27.74
CA LYS A 456 -61.85 -15.71 -27.52
C LYS A 456 -62.30 -15.07 -28.82
N SER A 457 -61.35 -14.61 -29.64
CA SER A 457 -61.64 -13.96 -30.93
C SER A 457 -62.36 -14.91 -31.89
N GLN A 458 -61.97 -16.19 -31.93
CA GLN A 458 -62.62 -17.22 -32.73
C GLN A 458 -64.08 -17.47 -32.30
N ASN A 459 -64.37 -17.27 -31.02
CA ASN A 459 -65.71 -17.39 -30.45
C ASN A 459 -66.52 -16.06 -30.49
N GLY A 460 -65.98 -15.00 -31.11
CA GLY A 460 -66.62 -13.70 -31.22
C GLY A 460 -66.52 -12.82 -29.97
N ASP A 461 -65.69 -13.19 -28.98
CA ASP A 461 -65.37 -12.37 -27.82
C ASP A 461 -64.11 -11.53 -28.07
N PHE A 462 -64.27 -10.21 -28.13
CA PHE A 462 -63.18 -9.25 -28.32
C PHE A 462 -62.82 -8.47 -27.04
N SER A 463 -63.24 -8.96 -25.88
CA SER A 463 -62.85 -8.41 -24.58
C SER A 463 -61.35 -8.56 -24.33
N ASN A 464 -60.80 -7.66 -23.50
CA ASN A 464 -59.40 -7.75 -23.08
C ASN A 464 -59.11 -9.08 -22.38
N THR A 465 -57.90 -9.61 -22.59
CA THR A 465 -57.40 -10.78 -21.87
C THR A 465 -56.35 -10.34 -20.87
N ASN A 466 -56.48 -10.75 -19.61
CA ASN A 466 -55.42 -10.63 -18.63
C ASN A 466 -54.96 -12.03 -18.26
N HIS A 467 -53.66 -12.25 -18.29
CA HIS A 467 -53.02 -13.51 -17.91
C HIS A 467 -51.86 -13.21 -16.98
N SER A 468 -51.69 -13.99 -15.93
CA SER A 468 -50.53 -13.87 -15.03
C SER A 468 -49.70 -15.12 -15.15
N TRP A 469 -48.38 -14.94 -15.18
CA TRP A 469 -47.41 -16.02 -15.22
C TRP A 469 -46.49 -15.88 -14.01
N THR A 470 -46.29 -16.98 -13.29
CA THR A 470 -45.61 -16.99 -11.99
C THR A 470 -44.25 -17.66 -12.14
N TYR A 471 -43.22 -16.98 -11.64
CA TYR A 471 -41.87 -17.51 -11.54
C TYR A 471 -41.65 -18.18 -10.18
N GLY A 472 -41.14 -19.42 -10.18
CA GLY A 472 -40.77 -20.17 -9.00
C GLY A 472 -39.53 -21.04 -9.23
N GLN A 473 -39.23 -21.94 -8.28
CA GLN A 473 -38.07 -22.84 -8.38
C GLN A 473 -38.14 -23.76 -9.60
N GLY A 474 -39.32 -24.29 -9.93
CA GLY A 474 -39.49 -25.16 -11.09
C GLY A 474 -39.13 -24.44 -12.39
N GLU A 475 -39.61 -23.21 -12.53
CA GLU A 475 -39.37 -22.34 -13.67
C GLU A 475 -37.91 -21.86 -13.73
N PHE A 476 -37.24 -21.69 -12.57
CA PHE A 476 -35.79 -21.47 -12.52
C PHE A 476 -35.05 -22.67 -13.13
N TYR A 477 -35.28 -23.89 -12.63
CA TYR A 477 -34.58 -25.08 -13.14
C TYR A 477 -34.89 -25.36 -14.62
N ASP A 478 -36.13 -25.17 -15.05
CA ASP A 478 -36.50 -25.25 -16.47
C ASP A 478 -35.77 -24.19 -17.30
N GLY A 479 -35.74 -22.94 -16.81
CA GLY A 479 -35.02 -21.84 -17.45
C GLY A 479 -33.52 -22.10 -17.60
N ILE A 480 -32.86 -22.63 -16.57
CA ILE A 480 -31.44 -22.99 -16.62
C ILE A 480 -31.20 -24.17 -17.57
N SER A 481 -32.00 -25.23 -17.48
CA SER A 481 -31.81 -26.44 -18.31
C SER A 481 -32.09 -26.21 -19.80
N ASN A 482 -33.05 -25.34 -20.13
CA ASN A 482 -33.43 -25.03 -21.50
C ASN A 482 -32.78 -23.75 -22.05
N GLY A 483 -31.94 -23.06 -21.26
CA GLY A 483 -31.35 -21.77 -21.62
C GLY A 483 -32.38 -20.64 -21.79
N ASN A 484 -33.57 -20.78 -21.22
CA ASN A 484 -34.63 -19.76 -21.25
C ASN A 484 -34.49 -18.81 -20.04
N PHE A 485 -33.41 -18.04 -20.02
CA PHE A 485 -33.10 -17.10 -18.94
C PHE A 485 -33.98 -15.85 -18.92
N VAL A 486 -34.71 -15.57 -20.00
CA VAL A 486 -35.68 -14.47 -20.09
C VAL A 486 -36.73 -14.61 -18.99
N THR A 487 -37.17 -15.84 -18.74
CA THR A 487 -38.12 -16.21 -17.70
C THR A 487 -37.64 -15.80 -16.31
N ALA A 488 -36.36 -16.09 -16.02
CA ALA A 488 -35.75 -15.75 -14.76
C ALA A 488 -35.58 -14.23 -14.60
N PHE A 489 -35.11 -13.54 -15.65
CA PHE A 489 -34.94 -12.08 -15.64
C PHE A 489 -36.26 -11.30 -15.51
N LEU A 490 -37.35 -11.81 -16.08
CA LEU A 490 -38.67 -11.17 -15.99
C LEU A 490 -39.37 -11.44 -14.66
N GLY A 491 -38.90 -12.41 -13.86
CA GLY A 491 -39.59 -12.87 -12.67
C GLY A 491 -41.08 -13.19 -12.95
N SER A 492 -41.94 -12.90 -11.98
CA SER A 492 -43.38 -13.01 -12.19
C SER A 492 -43.92 -11.78 -12.93
N TYR A 493 -44.75 -12.01 -13.95
CA TYR A 493 -45.29 -10.93 -14.78
C TYR A 493 -46.75 -11.16 -15.15
N SER A 494 -47.41 -10.07 -15.52
CA SER A 494 -48.78 -10.08 -16.04
C SER A 494 -48.80 -9.58 -17.48
N VAL A 495 -49.60 -10.24 -18.31
CA VAL A 495 -49.80 -9.94 -19.72
C VAL A 495 -51.23 -9.47 -19.93
N LYS A 496 -51.39 -8.25 -20.41
CA LYS A 496 -52.66 -7.70 -20.88
C LYS A 496 -52.68 -7.68 -22.40
N VAL A 497 -53.67 -8.35 -22.98
CA VAL A 497 -53.91 -8.36 -24.43
C VAL A 497 -55.13 -7.52 -24.74
N THR A 498 -54.96 -6.47 -25.52
CA THR A 498 -56.06 -5.68 -26.08
C THR A 498 -56.25 -6.01 -27.55
N ILE A 499 -57.51 -6.14 -27.96
CA ILE A 499 -57.88 -6.55 -29.31
C ILE A 499 -58.44 -5.32 -30.02
N SER A 500 -57.87 -5.00 -31.18
CA SER A 500 -58.26 -3.86 -32.00
C SER A 500 -58.66 -4.33 -33.39
N SER A 501 -59.79 -3.82 -33.89
CA SER A 501 -60.24 -4.10 -35.26
C SER A 501 -59.39 -3.33 -36.26
N THR A 502 -59.10 -3.96 -37.40
CA THR A 502 -58.39 -3.39 -38.54
C THR A 502 -59.21 -3.64 -39.81
N SER A 503 -58.85 -2.98 -40.92
CA SER A 503 -59.56 -3.16 -42.21
C SER A 503 -59.57 -4.61 -42.72
N ASN A 504 -58.60 -5.43 -42.31
CA ASN A 504 -58.40 -6.78 -42.82
C ASN A 504 -58.42 -7.86 -41.71
N GLY A 505 -58.89 -7.54 -40.50
CA GLY A 505 -58.92 -8.49 -39.38
C GLY A 505 -58.72 -7.83 -38.03
N TYR A 506 -58.06 -8.52 -37.11
CA TYR A 506 -57.84 -8.04 -35.74
C TYR A 506 -56.35 -8.00 -35.41
N GLN A 507 -55.94 -6.94 -34.69
CA GLN A 507 -54.60 -6.78 -34.14
C GLN A 507 -54.65 -6.98 -32.63
N LEU A 508 -53.79 -7.88 -32.13
CA LEU A 508 -53.56 -8.12 -30.72
C LEU A 508 -52.38 -7.27 -30.24
N ASN A 509 -52.62 -6.39 -29.26
CA ASN A 509 -51.57 -5.61 -28.62
C ASN A 509 -51.30 -6.18 -27.23
N PHE A 510 -50.03 -6.48 -26.95
CA PHE A 510 -49.59 -7.08 -25.70
C PHE A 510 -48.89 -6.03 -24.84
N GLN A 511 -49.32 -5.91 -23.59
CA GLN A 511 -48.61 -5.18 -22.54
C GLN A 511 -48.14 -6.21 -21.51
N VAL A 512 -46.83 -6.34 -21.36
CA VAL A 512 -46.22 -7.21 -20.35
C VAL A 512 -45.68 -6.33 -19.24
N THR A 513 -46.11 -6.59 -18.01
CA THR A 513 -45.69 -5.84 -16.82
C THR A 513 -45.07 -6.81 -15.84
N ASN A 514 -43.79 -6.62 -15.54
CA ASN A 514 -43.14 -7.27 -14.41
C ASN A 514 -43.80 -6.77 -13.12
N THR A 515 -44.30 -7.67 -12.28
CA THR A 515 -44.97 -7.35 -11.02
C THR A 515 -44.09 -7.62 -9.80
N SER A 516 -42.85 -8.06 -10.02
CA SER A 516 -41.83 -8.33 -9.02
C SER A 516 -40.82 -7.17 -8.91
N SER A 517 -40.20 -7.04 -7.74
CA SER A 517 -39.03 -6.17 -7.55
C SER A 517 -37.82 -6.71 -8.33
N TRP A 518 -36.80 -5.88 -8.61
CA TRP A 518 -35.57 -6.35 -9.26
C TRP A 518 -34.84 -7.43 -8.45
N ASP A 519 -34.84 -7.30 -7.12
CA ASP A 519 -34.37 -8.33 -6.19
C ASP A 519 -35.07 -9.69 -6.43
N SER A 520 -36.38 -9.68 -6.70
CA SER A 520 -37.17 -10.89 -6.99
C SER A 520 -37.08 -11.34 -8.47
N ALA A 521 -36.88 -10.40 -9.39
CA ALA A 521 -36.71 -10.63 -10.83
C ALA A 521 -35.28 -11.07 -11.19
N THR A 522 -34.37 -11.11 -10.23
CA THR A 522 -32.97 -11.53 -10.41
C THR A 522 -32.60 -12.68 -9.50
N ARG A 523 -33.57 -13.57 -9.25
CA ARG A 523 -33.39 -14.85 -8.55
C ARG A 523 -32.63 -15.86 -9.41
N PHE A 524 -31.36 -15.54 -9.65
CA PHE A 524 -30.40 -16.32 -10.42
C PHE A 524 -29.46 -17.14 -9.53
N ARG A 525 -29.62 -17.02 -8.21
CA ARG A 525 -28.78 -17.67 -7.22
C ARG A 525 -29.55 -18.81 -6.57
N ILE A 526 -28.87 -19.93 -6.38
CA ILE A 526 -29.47 -21.06 -5.66
C ILE A 526 -29.74 -20.59 -4.23
N ASP A 527 -30.83 -21.08 -3.64
CA ASP A 527 -31.21 -20.82 -2.24
C ASP A 527 -30.03 -21.13 -1.31
N ASN A 528 -29.24 -20.10 -0.95
CA ASN A 528 -28.02 -20.27 -0.18
C ASN A 528 -28.28 -20.16 1.33
N ASP A 529 -29.42 -19.60 1.74
CA ASP A 529 -29.81 -19.49 3.14
C ASP A 529 -30.73 -20.63 3.62
N GLY A 530 -31.20 -21.46 2.69
CA GLY A 530 -32.02 -22.64 2.95
C GLY A 530 -33.47 -22.32 3.29
N ASP A 531 -33.96 -21.13 2.94
CA ASP A 531 -35.32 -20.68 3.26
C ASP A 531 -36.40 -21.28 2.33
N GLY A 532 -35.99 -22.00 1.29
CA GLY A 532 -36.86 -22.57 0.27
C GLY A 532 -37.15 -21.62 -0.89
N VAL A 533 -36.40 -20.52 -1.05
CA VAL A 533 -36.55 -19.52 -2.09
C VAL A 533 -35.19 -19.16 -2.69
N HIS A 534 -35.13 -19.04 -4.02
CA HIS A 534 -33.90 -18.58 -4.68
C HIS A 534 -33.59 -17.12 -4.32
N ASP A 535 -32.31 -16.83 -4.10
CA ASP A 535 -31.83 -15.52 -3.66
C ASP A 535 -31.72 -14.51 -4.82
N GLY A 536 -32.02 -13.24 -4.54
CA GLY A 536 -31.69 -12.13 -5.43
C GLY A 536 -30.18 -11.92 -5.54
N VAL A 537 -29.73 -11.31 -6.65
CA VAL A 537 -28.31 -10.96 -6.79
C VAL A 537 -27.96 -9.74 -5.95
N PHE A 538 -28.77 -8.69 -6.01
CA PHE A 538 -28.54 -7.45 -5.25
C PHE A 538 -29.86 -6.91 -4.69
N PRO A 539 -29.82 -6.18 -3.56
CA PRO A 539 -30.94 -5.35 -3.14
C PRO A 539 -31.31 -4.34 -4.24
N ASN A 540 -32.57 -3.90 -4.26
CA ASN A 540 -32.98 -2.85 -5.20
C ASN A 540 -32.22 -1.55 -4.91
N THR A 541 -31.52 -1.02 -5.91
CA THR A 541 -30.85 0.28 -5.83
C THR A 541 -31.07 1.11 -7.10
N ASP A 542 -31.01 2.43 -6.95
CA ASP A 542 -31.10 3.36 -8.07
C ASP A 542 -29.75 3.42 -8.78
N ARG A 543 -29.79 3.32 -10.11
CA ARG A 543 -28.58 3.39 -10.92
C ARG A 543 -27.87 4.75 -10.80
N ASN A 544 -26.53 4.74 -10.77
CA ASN A 544 -25.69 5.93 -10.60
C ASN A 544 -25.92 6.67 -9.27
N ASN A 545 -26.30 5.95 -8.21
CA ASN A 545 -26.39 6.53 -6.88
C ASN A 545 -24.99 6.67 -6.27
N ASN A 546 -24.46 7.89 -6.23
CA ASN A 546 -23.13 8.19 -5.65
C ASN A 546 -22.98 7.83 -4.16
N ASN A 547 -24.07 7.51 -3.46
CA ASN A 547 -24.02 7.05 -2.06
C ASN A 547 -23.91 5.53 -1.93
N ASP A 548 -24.07 4.80 -3.03
CA ASP A 548 -24.06 3.35 -3.12
C ASP A 548 -22.86 2.84 -3.93
N LEU A 549 -22.70 1.51 -3.97
CA LEU A 549 -21.75 0.84 -4.84
C LEU A 549 -22.27 0.79 -6.27
N SER A 550 -21.38 1.00 -7.25
CA SER A 550 -21.72 1.08 -8.68
C SER A 550 -22.01 -0.29 -9.33
N THR A 551 -23.01 -1.01 -8.80
CA THR A 551 -23.48 -2.33 -9.26
C THR A 551 -24.97 -2.51 -8.95
N GLY A 552 -25.74 -3.14 -9.85
CA GLY A 552 -27.12 -3.56 -9.58
C GLY A 552 -28.20 -2.48 -9.73
N GLY A 553 -27.94 -1.43 -10.50
CA GLY A 553 -28.83 -0.28 -10.66
C GLY A 553 -30.08 -0.53 -11.51
N ASN A 554 -31.24 -0.16 -10.99
CA ASN A 554 -32.53 -0.27 -11.68
C ASN A 554 -32.60 0.61 -12.95
N PHE A 555 -33.14 0.06 -14.05
CA PHE A 555 -33.58 0.87 -15.19
C PHE A 555 -34.86 1.63 -14.80
N THR A 556 -34.79 2.97 -14.74
CA THR A 556 -35.91 3.83 -14.30
C THR A 556 -36.48 4.69 -15.41
#